data_AF-A0A260ZMF1-F1
#
_entry.id   AF-A0A260ZMF1-F1
#
_cell.length_a   1.000
_cell.length_b   1.000
_cell.length_c   1.000
_cell.angle_alpha   90.00
_cell.angle_beta   90.00
_cell.angle_gamma   90.00
#
_symmetry.space_group_name_H-M   'P 1'
#
loop_
_entity.id
_entity.type
_entity.pdbx_description
1 polymer ?
#
loop_
_entity_poly.entity_id
_entity_poly.type
_entity_poly.pdbx_seq_one_letter_code
_entity_poly.pdbx_strand_id
1 'polypeptide(L)'
;MRILSLPLVITRAIFANFKLEELLFLSFCSKRFNYLIQSIQGHRLKQIKTITYIFSVGKVCISAETLFSLTLSEVNHGITQMGVWKPLHCYSSYIYDKKERDYIIRGVHSCIQKFFGPSILYRVISENVLPTSLENIRSSSLKLPENTKPEELEACFENSPNQINIKLEGHLNGNLCSDSVIYEARNLDVDCFRIRESEILLHFKGEHLRCTNTFLYNPEIVEFLNAWNSDQRSENLKFLAIHSHFDFDKDQILGKVYHKSLNPPEFIKWNIRHGNRENNITTTSGEYLIRESDGEKAYVIITQVSVHLAVYGSTGGHNCFQMFFFFVYNLDSAQLLSEKNKDSAGNLDKSYDGKFNVG
;
A
#
# COMPACT_ATOMS: atom_id res chain seq x y z
N MET A 1 33.47 22.91 -15.26
CA MET A 1 32.48 23.77 -14.57
C MET A 1 33.16 24.62 -13.50
N ARG A 2 33.00 25.95 -13.52
CA ARG A 2 33.69 26.91 -12.63
C ARG A 2 33.20 26.89 -11.16
N ILE A 3 32.02 26.33 -10.88
CA ILE A 3 31.48 26.26 -9.51
C ILE A 3 32.36 25.41 -8.58
N LEU A 4 32.98 24.35 -9.10
CA LEU A 4 33.83 23.44 -8.31
C LEU A 4 35.20 24.03 -7.96
N SER A 5 35.58 25.17 -8.55
CA SER A 5 36.81 25.89 -8.24
C SER A 5 36.58 27.06 -7.26
N LEU A 6 35.34 27.30 -6.84
CA LEU A 6 35.03 28.35 -5.87
C LEU A 6 35.41 27.90 -4.44
N PRO A 7 35.79 28.86 -3.56
CA PRO A 7 35.96 28.59 -2.14
C PRO A 7 34.72 27.96 -1.50
N LEU A 8 34.94 27.04 -0.54
CA LEU A 8 33.87 26.27 0.12
C LEU A 8 32.77 27.15 0.72
N VAL A 9 33.13 28.31 1.28
CA VAL A 9 32.18 29.28 1.86
C VAL A 9 31.20 29.79 0.80
N ILE A 10 31.70 30.12 -0.39
CA ILE A 10 30.88 30.58 -1.52
C ILE A 10 30.02 29.43 -2.04
N THR A 11 30.60 28.23 -2.23
CA THR A 11 29.83 27.07 -2.69
C THR A 11 28.71 26.69 -1.72
N ARG A 12 28.96 26.79 -0.41
CA ARG A 12 27.94 26.56 0.63
C ARG A 12 26.79 27.55 0.52
N ALA A 13 27.09 28.84 0.33
CA ALA A 13 26.07 29.86 0.13
C ALA A 13 25.26 29.63 -1.15
N ILE A 14 25.91 29.24 -2.25
CA ILE A 14 25.21 28.90 -3.50
C ILE A 14 24.25 27.73 -3.28
N PHE A 15 24.74 26.60 -2.75
CA PHE A 15 23.90 25.41 -2.56
C PHE A 15 22.78 25.60 -1.53
N ALA A 16 22.95 26.51 -0.56
CA ALA A 16 21.88 26.84 0.39
C ALA A 16 20.69 27.54 -0.29
N ASN A 17 20.92 28.26 -1.39
CA ASN A 17 19.86 28.93 -2.16
C ASN A 17 19.21 28.02 -3.22
N PHE A 18 19.78 26.83 -3.48
CA PHE A 18 19.24 25.89 -4.45
C PHE A 18 18.12 25.05 -3.83
N LYS A 19 17.06 24.86 -4.62
CA LYS A 19 16.04 23.84 -4.35
C LYS A 19 16.65 22.45 -4.40
N LEU A 20 15.99 21.49 -3.77
CA LEU A 20 16.53 20.13 -3.69
C LEU A 20 16.59 19.46 -5.06
N GLU A 21 15.63 19.74 -5.95
CA GLU A 21 15.62 19.27 -7.33
C GLU A 21 16.84 19.79 -8.10
N GLU A 22 17.19 21.07 -7.93
CA GLU A 22 18.35 21.66 -8.60
C GLU A 22 19.65 21.02 -8.13
N LEU A 23 19.76 20.74 -6.82
CA LEU A 23 20.88 20.00 -6.25
C LEU A 23 20.93 18.56 -6.77
N LEU A 24 19.78 17.90 -6.90
CA LEU A 24 19.68 16.57 -7.47
C LEU A 24 20.19 16.56 -8.92
N PHE A 25 19.77 17.50 -9.76
CA PHE A 25 20.26 17.58 -11.15
C PHE A 25 21.75 17.91 -11.23
N LEU A 26 22.25 18.83 -10.39
CA LEU A 26 23.69 19.10 -10.30
C LEU A 26 24.49 17.86 -9.90
N SER A 27 23.93 17.01 -9.04
CA SER A 27 24.56 15.75 -8.65
C SER A 27 24.79 14.80 -9.83
N PHE A 28 23.94 14.89 -10.86
CA PHE A 28 24.05 14.05 -12.06
C PHE A 28 25.19 14.50 -12.98
N CYS A 29 25.67 15.74 -12.84
CA CYS A 29 26.73 16.27 -13.69
C CYS A 29 28.11 15.65 -13.42
N SER A 30 28.40 15.23 -12.17
CA SER A 30 29.63 14.48 -11.85
C SER A 30 29.59 13.88 -10.45
N LYS A 31 30.37 12.81 -10.23
CA LYS A 31 30.60 12.25 -8.88
C LYS A 31 31.09 13.31 -7.88
N ARG A 32 31.95 14.25 -8.33
CA ARG A 32 32.49 15.32 -7.49
C ARG A 32 31.39 16.28 -7.02
N PHE A 33 30.42 16.62 -7.88
CA PHE A 33 29.25 17.40 -7.47
C PHE A 33 28.41 16.63 -6.46
N ASN A 34 28.13 15.36 -6.70
CA ASN A 34 27.36 14.53 -5.78
C ASN A 34 27.97 14.55 -4.36
N TYR A 35 29.25 14.19 -4.23
CA TYR A 35 29.92 14.18 -2.92
C TYR A 35 29.96 15.55 -2.24
N LEU A 36 30.18 16.61 -3.01
CA LEU A 36 30.21 17.97 -2.46
C LEU A 36 28.84 18.41 -1.94
N ILE A 37 27.77 18.11 -2.69
CA ILE A 37 26.39 18.39 -2.29
C ILE A 37 26.04 17.57 -1.04
N GLN A 38 26.35 16.28 -1.02
CA GLN A 38 26.12 15.43 0.16
C GLN A 38 26.86 15.93 1.40
N SER A 39 28.11 16.40 1.25
CA SER A 39 28.90 16.94 2.35
C SER A 39 28.34 18.26 2.91
N ILE A 40 27.89 19.17 2.03
CA ILE A 40 27.41 20.49 2.44
C ILE A 40 25.94 20.46 2.88
N GLN A 41 25.09 19.79 2.10
CA GLN A 41 23.63 19.79 2.24
C GLN A 41 23.12 18.51 2.93
N GLY A 42 24.02 17.67 3.47
CA GLY A 42 23.67 16.41 4.13
C GLY A 42 22.66 16.57 5.26
N HIS A 43 22.62 17.72 5.95
CA HIS A 43 21.61 18.00 6.96
C HIS A 43 20.18 18.05 6.39
N ARG A 44 19.97 18.59 5.18
CA ARG A 44 18.68 18.55 4.47
C ARG A 44 18.35 17.14 3.99
N LEU A 45 19.35 16.44 3.46
CA LEU A 45 19.16 15.07 2.95
C LEU A 45 18.75 14.10 4.07
N LYS A 46 19.31 14.25 5.28
CA LYS A 46 18.95 13.43 6.45
C LYS A 46 17.51 13.60 6.92
N GLN A 47 16.84 14.69 6.56
CA GLN A 47 15.42 14.89 6.90
C GLN A 47 14.51 13.99 6.04
N ILE A 48 14.99 13.58 4.87
CA ILE A 48 14.24 12.73 3.95
C ILE A 48 14.38 11.29 4.42
N LYS A 49 13.24 10.67 4.72
CA LYS A 49 13.17 9.26 5.10
C LYS A 49 12.63 8.38 3.99
N THR A 50 11.82 8.96 3.10
CA THR A 50 11.05 8.22 2.10
C THR A 50 11.13 8.91 0.75
N ILE A 51 11.27 8.13 -0.31
CA ILE A 51 11.09 8.57 -1.69
C ILE A 51 9.98 7.73 -2.31
N THR A 52 8.98 8.42 -2.86
CA THR A 52 7.79 7.79 -3.42
C THR A 52 7.76 7.97 -4.93
N TYR A 53 7.59 6.86 -5.63
CA TYR A 53 7.29 6.81 -7.05
C TYR A 53 5.79 6.61 -7.20
N ILE A 54 5.11 7.51 -7.90
CA ILE A 54 3.68 7.42 -8.20
C ILE A 54 3.54 7.21 -9.69
N PHE A 55 3.22 5.98 -10.08
CA PHE A 55 2.96 5.59 -11.45
C PHE A 55 1.48 5.80 -11.77
N SER A 56 1.23 6.42 -12.91
CA SER A 56 -0.12 6.60 -13.46
C SER A 56 -0.05 6.59 -14.98
N VAL A 57 -1.20 6.57 -15.65
CA VAL A 57 -1.26 6.49 -17.11
C VAL A 57 -0.48 7.66 -17.73
N GLY A 58 0.59 7.34 -18.47
CA GLY A 58 1.40 8.31 -19.20
C GLY A 58 2.33 9.19 -18.36
N LYS A 59 2.44 8.96 -17.04
CA LYS A 59 3.32 9.78 -16.18
C LYS A 59 3.81 9.04 -14.94
N VAL A 60 4.98 9.43 -14.48
CA VAL A 60 5.57 8.99 -13.21
C VAL A 60 6.01 10.21 -12.41
N CYS A 61 5.43 10.38 -11.22
CA CYS A 61 5.86 11.41 -10.28
C CYS A 61 6.80 10.78 -9.25
N ILE A 62 7.91 11.43 -8.95
CA ILE A 62 8.91 11.01 -7.98
C ILE A 62 9.05 12.13 -6.97
N SER A 63 8.83 11.86 -5.70
CA SER A 63 8.88 12.89 -4.66
C SER A 63 9.50 12.39 -3.36
N ALA A 64 10.08 13.32 -2.60
CA ALA A 64 10.32 13.14 -1.18
C ALA A 64 9.43 14.12 -0.42
N GLU A 65 8.28 13.63 0.01
CA GLU A 65 7.30 14.42 0.76
C GLU A 65 6.99 15.76 0.05
N THR A 66 7.16 16.90 0.73
CA THR A 66 7.04 18.25 0.16
C THR A 66 8.38 18.87 -0.23
N LEU A 67 9.49 18.16 -0.06
CA LEU A 67 10.85 18.69 -0.20
C LEU A 67 11.37 18.64 -1.63
N PHE A 68 10.92 17.66 -2.43
CA PHE A 68 11.15 17.66 -3.86
C PHE A 68 10.03 16.96 -4.62
N SER A 69 9.78 17.38 -5.85
CA SER A 69 8.96 16.65 -6.81
C SER A 69 9.57 16.69 -8.21
N LEU A 70 9.56 15.55 -8.90
CA LEU A 70 10.03 15.33 -10.26
C LEU A 70 8.94 14.58 -11.02
N THR A 71 8.48 15.13 -12.15
CA THR A 71 7.48 14.48 -12.99
C THR A 71 8.10 14.07 -14.31
N LEU A 72 7.92 12.83 -14.71
CA LEU A 72 8.29 12.28 -16.01
C LEU A 72 7.01 11.96 -16.77
N SER A 73 6.86 12.46 -17.99
CA SER A 73 5.64 12.32 -18.80
C SER A 73 5.94 11.67 -20.15
N GLU A 74 5.09 10.76 -20.58
CA GLU A 74 5.21 10.06 -21.86
C GLU A 74 4.76 10.95 -23.03
N VAL A 75 5.51 10.90 -24.13
CA VAL A 75 5.11 11.49 -25.42
C VAL A 75 5.24 10.45 -26.53
N ASN A 76 4.36 10.55 -27.54
CA ASN A 76 4.25 9.58 -28.64
C ASN A 76 5.15 9.89 -29.86
N HIS A 77 5.96 10.95 -29.82
CA HIS A 77 6.77 11.39 -30.95
C HIS A 77 8.26 11.20 -30.66
N GLY A 78 8.97 10.60 -31.62
CA GLY A 78 10.39 10.26 -31.53
C GLY A 78 11.21 11.44 -31.04
N ILE A 79 11.68 11.34 -29.80
CA ILE A 79 12.53 12.37 -29.20
C ILE A 79 13.91 12.21 -29.84
N THR A 80 14.41 13.26 -30.49
CA THR A 80 15.80 13.33 -30.94
C THR A 80 16.73 13.27 -29.72
N GLN A 81 17.84 12.52 -29.82
CA GLN A 81 18.80 12.12 -28.75
C GLN A 81 19.31 13.21 -27.77
N MET A 82 19.01 14.49 -28.00
CA MET A 82 19.32 15.62 -27.11
C MET A 82 18.09 16.27 -26.45
N GLY A 83 16.88 15.75 -26.70
CA GLY A 83 15.60 16.33 -26.26
C GLY A 83 14.97 15.69 -25.02
N VAL A 84 15.61 14.69 -24.41
CA VAL A 84 15.09 13.90 -23.28
C VAL A 84 14.81 14.76 -22.02
N TRP A 85 15.28 16.01 -22.02
CA TRP A 85 15.14 16.95 -20.90
C TRP A 85 14.67 18.32 -21.39
N LYS A 86 13.43 18.42 -21.89
CA LYS A 86 12.81 19.73 -22.13
C LYS A 86 12.01 20.15 -20.88
N PRO A 87 12.52 21.06 -20.04
CA PRO A 87 11.74 21.58 -18.91
C PRO A 87 10.54 22.35 -19.45
N LEU A 88 9.33 21.92 -19.09
CA LEU A 88 8.14 22.76 -19.22
C LEU A 88 8.19 23.81 -18.10
N HIS A 89 8.12 25.08 -18.48
CA HIS A 89 8.13 26.27 -17.64
C HIS A 89 7.78 26.05 -16.14
N CYS A 90 8.73 26.36 -15.26
CA CYS A 90 8.59 26.48 -13.79
C CYS A 90 8.30 25.22 -12.95
N TYR A 91 8.35 24.01 -13.51
CA TYR A 91 8.24 22.77 -12.73
C TYR A 91 9.29 21.75 -13.17
N SER A 92 9.73 20.87 -12.26
CA SER A 92 10.65 19.75 -12.50
C SER A 92 9.96 18.66 -13.33
N SER A 93 9.46 19.01 -14.51
CA SER A 93 8.67 18.16 -15.40
C SER A 93 9.46 17.90 -16.68
N TYR A 94 9.59 16.62 -17.04
CA TYR A 94 10.37 16.15 -18.17
C TYR A 94 9.53 15.21 -19.01
N ILE A 95 9.83 15.16 -20.31
CA ILE A 95 9.14 14.31 -21.27
C ILE A 95 10.09 13.24 -21.80
N TYR A 96 9.58 12.02 -22.01
CA TYR A 96 10.34 10.91 -22.58
C TYR A 96 9.52 10.14 -23.63
N ASP A 97 10.20 9.47 -24.56
CA ASP A 97 9.54 8.62 -25.55
C ASP A 97 8.96 7.40 -24.83
N LYS A 98 7.68 7.10 -25.04
CA LYS A 98 7.00 5.94 -24.45
C LYS A 98 7.77 4.63 -24.63
N LYS A 99 8.49 4.45 -25.74
CA LYS A 99 9.32 3.25 -26.00
C LYS A 99 10.53 3.12 -25.08
N GLU A 100 10.99 4.23 -24.51
CA GLU A 100 12.14 4.30 -23.60
C GLU A 100 11.73 4.36 -22.12
N ARG A 101 10.43 4.23 -21.81
CA ARG A 101 9.85 4.36 -20.46
C ARG A 101 10.70 3.71 -19.38
N ASP A 102 10.87 2.39 -19.48
CA ASP A 102 11.53 1.64 -18.41
C ASP A 102 13.03 1.93 -18.33
N TYR A 103 13.67 2.25 -19.46
CA TYR A 103 15.08 2.63 -19.49
C TYR A 103 15.31 3.97 -18.78
N ILE A 104 14.48 4.98 -19.10
CA ILE A 104 14.55 6.31 -18.49
C ILE A 104 14.23 6.26 -17.00
N ILE A 105 13.15 5.58 -16.61
CA ILE A 105 12.74 5.50 -15.19
C ILE A 105 13.83 4.79 -14.37
N ARG A 106 14.40 3.69 -14.86
CA ARG A 106 15.52 2.99 -14.20
C ARG A 106 16.77 3.86 -14.10
N GLY A 107 17.10 4.60 -15.16
CA GLY A 107 18.22 5.55 -15.17
C GLY A 107 18.06 6.65 -14.11
N VAL A 108 16.87 7.27 -14.06
CA VAL A 108 16.54 8.29 -13.06
C VAL A 108 16.59 7.70 -11.65
N HIS A 109 16.05 6.49 -11.46
CA HIS A 109 16.10 5.78 -10.18
C HIS A 109 17.53 5.50 -9.71
N SER A 110 18.42 5.03 -10.59
CA SER A 110 19.84 4.83 -10.26
C SER A 110 20.51 6.13 -9.80
N CYS A 111 20.19 7.25 -10.45
CA CYS A 111 20.71 8.55 -10.09
C CYS A 111 20.19 9.01 -8.71
N ILE A 112 18.90 8.81 -8.43
CA ILE A 112 18.28 9.10 -7.13
C ILE A 112 18.90 8.23 -6.02
N GLN A 113 19.09 6.94 -6.25
CA GLN A 113 19.74 6.04 -5.28
C GLN A 113 21.18 6.46 -4.97
N LYS A 114 21.96 6.89 -5.97
CA LYS A 114 23.32 7.41 -5.76
C LYS A 114 23.35 8.72 -4.96
N PHE A 115 22.29 9.52 -5.07
CA PHE A 115 22.20 10.81 -4.38
C PHE A 115 21.75 10.66 -2.93
N PHE A 116 20.71 9.87 -2.67
CA PHE A 116 20.14 9.73 -1.33
C PHE A 116 20.65 8.51 -0.54
N GLY A 117 21.15 7.49 -1.24
CA GLY A 117 21.72 6.29 -0.64
C GLY A 117 20.69 5.20 -0.30
N PRO A 118 21.17 3.99 0.06
CA PRO A 118 20.33 2.81 0.22
C PRO A 118 19.49 2.80 1.49
N SER A 119 19.79 3.67 2.47
CA SER A 119 19.08 3.74 3.75
C SER A 119 17.69 4.37 3.65
N ILE A 120 17.38 5.04 2.55
CA ILE A 120 16.07 5.62 2.29
C ILE A 120 15.04 4.52 2.05
N LEU A 121 13.83 4.74 2.57
CA LEU A 121 12.68 3.94 2.22
C LEU A 121 12.19 4.33 0.82
N TYR A 122 12.50 3.52 -0.18
CA TYR A 122 11.92 3.67 -1.51
C TYR A 122 10.57 2.93 -1.58
N ARG A 123 9.54 3.64 -2.03
CA ARG A 123 8.19 3.12 -2.19
C ARG A 123 7.65 3.38 -3.60
N VAL A 124 6.88 2.43 -4.10
CA VAL A 124 6.07 2.55 -5.32
C VAL A 124 4.58 2.62 -4.95
N ILE A 125 3.88 3.54 -5.59
CA ILE A 125 2.42 3.63 -5.63
C ILE A 125 2.05 3.59 -7.11
N SER A 126 1.06 2.78 -7.48
CA SER A 126 0.62 2.69 -8.87
C SER A 126 -0.89 2.74 -8.96
N GLU A 127 -1.40 3.56 -9.87
CA GLU A 127 -2.83 3.74 -10.11
C GLU A 127 -3.19 3.28 -11.52
N ASN A 128 -3.82 2.10 -11.63
CA ASN A 128 -4.31 1.51 -12.87
C ASN A 128 -3.24 1.34 -13.96
N VAL A 129 -1.96 1.22 -13.57
CA VAL A 129 -0.83 0.89 -14.45
C VAL A 129 0.11 -0.07 -13.72
N LEU A 130 0.89 -0.86 -14.46
CA LEU A 130 1.97 -1.63 -13.85
C LEU A 130 3.24 -0.78 -13.75
N PRO A 131 3.88 -0.70 -12.57
CA PRO A 131 5.10 0.05 -12.39
C PRO A 131 6.28 -0.65 -13.08
N THR A 132 7.29 0.13 -13.44
CA THR A 132 8.59 -0.43 -13.83
C THR A 132 9.22 -1.09 -12.59
N SER A 133 9.79 -2.29 -12.76
CA SER A 133 10.54 -2.98 -11.71
C SER A 133 11.84 -2.21 -11.38
N LEU A 134 11.96 -1.77 -10.13
CA LEU A 134 13.06 -0.95 -9.61
C LEU A 134 13.78 -1.67 -8.46
N GLU A 135 15.04 -1.32 -8.22
CA GLU A 135 15.86 -1.89 -7.14
C GLU A 135 15.61 -1.20 -5.79
N ASN A 136 15.87 -1.92 -4.68
CA ASN A 136 15.77 -1.41 -3.31
C ASN A 136 14.38 -0.79 -2.96
N ILE A 137 13.32 -1.22 -3.63
CA ILE A 137 11.94 -0.88 -3.25
C ILE A 137 11.56 -1.76 -2.06
N ARG A 138 11.16 -1.12 -0.97
CA ARG A 138 10.75 -1.81 0.26
C ARG A 138 9.24 -1.81 0.47
N SER A 139 8.52 -1.04 -0.33
CA SER A 139 7.07 -1.01 -0.24
C SER A 139 6.41 -0.70 -1.58
N SER A 140 5.35 -1.42 -1.89
CA SER A 140 4.52 -1.22 -3.08
C SER A 140 3.05 -1.13 -2.70
N SER A 141 2.33 -0.22 -3.34
CA SER A 141 0.86 -0.13 -3.28
C SER A 141 0.34 -0.05 -4.70
N LEU A 142 -0.16 -1.15 -5.23
CA LEU A 142 -0.50 -1.29 -6.65
C LEU A 142 -2.01 -1.46 -6.79
N LYS A 143 -2.64 -0.52 -7.51
CA LYS A 143 -3.97 -0.69 -8.07
C LYS A 143 -3.85 -1.22 -9.48
N LEU A 144 -4.14 -2.50 -9.66
CA LEU A 144 -3.94 -3.26 -10.88
C LEU A 144 -4.87 -2.77 -12.00
N PRO A 145 -4.35 -2.61 -13.23
CA PRO A 145 -5.19 -2.50 -14.42
C PRO A 145 -6.15 -3.68 -14.56
N GLU A 146 -7.27 -3.46 -15.26
CA GLU A 146 -8.15 -4.58 -15.65
C GLU A 146 -7.39 -5.61 -16.49
N ASN A 147 -7.71 -6.88 -16.29
CA ASN A 147 -7.11 -8.03 -17.00
C ASN A 147 -5.59 -8.20 -16.82
N THR A 148 -4.99 -7.61 -15.78
CA THR A 148 -3.58 -7.83 -15.41
C THR A 148 -3.30 -9.32 -15.26
N LYS A 149 -2.26 -9.83 -15.92
CA LYS A 149 -1.86 -11.23 -15.77
C LYS A 149 -0.95 -11.43 -14.56
N PRO A 150 -0.97 -12.61 -13.89
CA PRO A 150 -0.07 -12.93 -12.78
C PRO A 150 1.40 -12.71 -13.11
N GLU A 151 1.87 -13.08 -14.31
CA GLU A 151 3.27 -12.96 -14.70
C GLU A 151 3.71 -11.49 -14.86
N GLU A 152 2.79 -10.63 -15.33
CA GLU A 152 3.03 -9.19 -15.46
C GLU A 152 3.12 -8.50 -14.09
N LEU A 153 2.32 -8.98 -13.13
CA LEU A 153 2.40 -8.51 -11.74
C LEU A 153 3.70 -8.98 -11.07
N GLU A 154 4.09 -10.24 -11.23
CA GLU A 154 5.37 -10.77 -10.72
C GLU A 154 6.57 -9.99 -11.26
N ALA A 155 6.57 -9.66 -12.56
CA ALA A 155 7.63 -8.88 -13.18
C ALA A 155 7.89 -7.53 -12.47
N CYS A 156 6.86 -6.93 -11.86
CA CYS A 156 6.98 -5.68 -11.11
C CYS A 156 7.88 -5.80 -9.87
N PHE A 157 8.09 -7.01 -9.34
CA PHE A 157 8.85 -7.29 -8.13
C PHE A 157 10.23 -7.89 -8.39
N GLU A 158 10.58 -8.27 -9.62
CA GLU A 158 11.85 -8.93 -9.98
C GLU A 158 13.11 -8.27 -9.39
N ASN A 159 13.20 -6.94 -9.42
CA ASN A 159 14.38 -6.20 -8.93
C ASN A 159 14.31 -5.87 -7.43
N SER A 160 13.17 -6.14 -6.78
CA SER A 160 12.93 -5.94 -5.35
C SER A 160 11.94 -6.96 -4.79
N PRO A 161 12.31 -8.27 -4.72
CA PRO A 161 11.40 -9.33 -4.29
C PRO A 161 11.10 -9.27 -2.78
N ASN A 162 12.08 -8.89 -1.97
CA ASN A 162 12.00 -8.92 -0.51
C ASN A 162 11.37 -7.65 0.09
N GLN A 163 10.14 -7.32 -0.32
CA GLN A 163 9.48 -6.11 0.15
C GLN A 163 8.90 -6.25 1.56
N ILE A 164 8.93 -5.15 2.32
CA ILE A 164 8.37 -5.09 3.67
C ILE A 164 6.84 -4.98 3.61
N ASN A 165 6.30 -4.16 2.70
CA ASN A 165 4.86 -3.98 2.59
C ASN A 165 4.42 -4.04 1.13
N ILE A 166 3.49 -4.93 0.83
CA ILE A 166 2.81 -4.99 -0.46
C ILE A 166 1.32 -4.77 -0.22
N LYS A 167 0.75 -3.83 -0.97
CA LYS A 167 -0.69 -3.62 -1.05
C LYS A 167 -1.15 -3.83 -2.48
N LEU A 168 -2.18 -4.64 -2.67
CA LEU A 168 -2.75 -4.98 -3.98
C LEU A 168 -4.25 -4.66 -3.98
N GLU A 169 -4.68 -3.92 -4.99
CA GLU A 169 -6.08 -3.63 -5.27
C GLU A 169 -6.38 -3.89 -6.75
N GLY A 170 -7.59 -4.30 -7.10
CA GLY A 170 -8.00 -4.49 -8.50
C GLY A 170 -8.11 -5.95 -8.93
N HIS A 171 -8.24 -6.18 -10.25
CA HIS A 171 -8.55 -7.50 -10.81
C HIS A 171 -7.30 -8.19 -11.37
N LEU A 172 -7.01 -9.39 -10.86
CA LEU A 172 -5.99 -10.27 -11.42
C LEU A 172 -6.66 -11.32 -12.31
N ASN A 173 -6.21 -11.44 -13.56
CA ASN A 173 -6.71 -12.43 -14.51
C ASN A 173 -5.99 -13.77 -14.35
N GLY A 174 -6.36 -14.51 -13.31
CA GLY A 174 -5.75 -15.78 -12.94
C GLY A 174 -5.25 -15.76 -11.49
N ASN A 175 -4.47 -16.78 -11.14
CA ASN A 175 -3.91 -16.94 -9.80
C ASN A 175 -2.41 -16.64 -9.80
N LEU A 176 -1.92 -16.11 -8.69
CA LEU A 176 -0.49 -16.08 -8.43
C LEU A 176 0.04 -17.52 -8.29
N CYS A 177 1.28 -17.75 -8.73
CA CYS A 177 1.97 -19.01 -8.50
C CYS A 177 2.16 -19.24 -6.99
N SER A 178 2.17 -20.49 -6.56
CA SER A 178 2.34 -20.87 -5.14
C SER A 178 3.67 -20.43 -4.53
N ASP A 179 4.67 -20.16 -5.36
CA ASP A 179 6.01 -19.66 -5.03
C ASP A 179 6.17 -18.15 -5.31
N SER A 180 5.07 -17.42 -5.52
CA SER A 180 5.06 -15.97 -5.71
C SER A 180 5.80 -15.22 -4.60
N VAL A 181 6.64 -14.25 -5.00
CA VAL A 181 7.38 -13.39 -4.06
C VAL A 181 6.45 -12.49 -3.23
N ILE A 182 5.21 -12.29 -3.70
CA ILE A 182 4.20 -11.49 -3.00
C ILE A 182 3.83 -12.14 -1.67
N TYR A 183 3.81 -13.48 -1.61
CA TYR A 183 3.51 -14.23 -0.40
C TYR A 183 4.63 -14.16 0.65
N GLU A 184 5.84 -13.74 0.24
CA GLU A 184 7.00 -13.59 1.12
C GLU A 184 7.09 -12.19 1.73
N ALA A 185 6.23 -11.26 1.31
CA ALA A 185 6.20 -9.92 1.88
C ALA A 185 5.89 -9.98 3.37
N ARG A 186 6.61 -9.17 4.17
CA ARG A 186 6.39 -9.13 5.62
C ARG A 186 4.95 -8.72 5.96
N ASN A 187 4.43 -7.73 5.24
CA ASN A 187 3.07 -7.23 5.39
C ASN A 187 2.38 -7.25 4.04
N LEU A 188 1.29 -8.00 3.93
CA LEU A 188 0.49 -8.12 2.72
C LEU A 188 -0.93 -7.62 2.98
N ASP A 189 -1.40 -6.75 2.11
CA ASP A 189 -2.71 -6.13 2.16
C ASP A 189 -3.40 -6.29 0.80
N VAL A 190 -4.46 -7.08 0.74
CA VAL A 190 -5.12 -7.44 -0.52
C VAL A 190 -6.60 -7.07 -0.45
N ASP A 191 -7.04 -6.29 -1.44
CA ASP A 191 -8.44 -6.17 -1.79
C ASP A 191 -8.83 -7.35 -2.67
N CYS A 192 -9.51 -8.31 -2.05
CA CYS A 192 -9.81 -9.61 -2.59
C CYS A 192 -11.06 -9.66 -3.48
N PHE A 193 -11.73 -8.53 -3.73
CA PHE A 193 -12.96 -8.49 -4.53
C PHE A 193 -12.83 -9.28 -5.85
N ARG A 194 -11.62 -9.39 -6.40
CA ARG A 194 -11.30 -10.08 -7.66
C ARG A 194 -9.99 -10.88 -7.65
N ILE A 195 -9.48 -11.27 -6.48
CA ILE A 195 -8.30 -12.15 -6.34
C ILE A 195 -8.73 -13.37 -5.52
N ARG A 196 -8.30 -14.57 -5.89
CA ARG A 196 -8.69 -15.78 -5.16
C ARG A 196 -8.09 -15.80 -3.76
N GLU A 197 -8.96 -15.62 -2.77
CA GLU A 197 -8.63 -15.47 -1.35
C GLU A 197 -8.00 -16.71 -0.72
N SER A 198 -8.44 -17.89 -1.15
CA SER A 198 -7.97 -19.18 -0.65
C SER A 198 -6.48 -19.38 -0.89
N GLU A 199 -5.98 -18.98 -2.07
CA GLU A 199 -4.56 -19.08 -2.44
C GLU A 199 -3.69 -18.16 -1.56
N ILE A 200 -4.19 -16.96 -1.26
CA ILE A 200 -3.50 -16.01 -0.38
C ILE A 200 -3.39 -16.59 1.03
N LEU A 201 -4.49 -17.09 1.57
CA LEU A 201 -4.51 -17.73 2.90
C LEU A 201 -3.68 -19.02 2.95
N LEU A 202 -3.48 -19.68 1.81
CA LEU A 202 -2.70 -20.93 1.70
C LEU A 202 -1.20 -20.67 1.65
N HIS A 203 -0.77 -19.67 0.90
CA HIS A 203 0.64 -19.52 0.55
C HIS A 203 1.37 -18.39 1.28
N PHE A 204 0.66 -17.48 1.96
CA PHE A 204 1.29 -16.38 2.69
C PHE A 204 2.23 -16.85 3.81
N LYS A 205 3.44 -16.26 3.87
CA LYS A 205 4.52 -16.63 4.82
C LYS A 205 4.97 -15.47 5.70
N GLY A 206 4.40 -14.28 5.53
CA GLY A 206 4.78 -13.06 6.24
C GLY A 206 4.18 -12.96 7.65
N GLU A 207 4.28 -11.76 8.22
CA GLU A 207 3.86 -11.48 9.59
C GLU A 207 2.44 -10.91 9.68
N HIS A 208 2.04 -10.05 8.73
CA HIS A 208 0.75 -9.37 8.78
C HIS A 208 0.01 -9.57 7.47
N LEU A 209 -1.16 -10.20 7.55
CA LEU A 209 -2.04 -10.39 6.40
C LEU A 209 -3.35 -9.64 6.62
N ARG A 210 -3.74 -8.85 5.62
CA ARG A 210 -5.05 -8.21 5.57
C ARG A 210 -5.74 -8.53 4.25
N CYS A 211 -6.92 -9.10 4.34
CA CYS A 211 -7.79 -9.39 3.20
C CYS A 211 -9.09 -8.60 3.38
N THR A 212 -9.43 -7.74 2.42
CA THR A 212 -10.69 -6.98 2.43
C THR A 212 -11.56 -7.35 1.25
N ASN A 213 -12.87 -7.12 1.35
CA ASN A 213 -13.85 -7.42 0.31
C ASN A 213 -13.79 -8.89 -0.14
N THR A 214 -13.61 -9.80 0.83
CA THR A 214 -13.53 -11.23 0.54
C THR A 214 -14.90 -11.85 0.32
N PHE A 215 -14.95 -12.99 -0.38
CA PHE A 215 -16.10 -13.89 -0.52
C PHE A 215 -15.93 -15.20 0.27
N LEU A 216 -14.97 -15.26 1.19
CA LEU A 216 -14.73 -16.38 2.09
C LEU A 216 -15.97 -16.75 2.93
N TYR A 217 -16.16 -18.05 3.12
CA TYR A 217 -17.19 -18.63 4.00
C TYR A 217 -16.56 -19.26 5.26
N ASN A 218 -17.43 -19.71 6.17
CA ASN A 218 -17.01 -20.34 7.43
C ASN A 218 -16.00 -21.50 7.24
N PRO A 219 -16.15 -22.44 6.27
CA PRO A 219 -15.24 -23.57 6.12
C PRO A 219 -13.78 -23.16 5.87
N GLU A 220 -13.55 -22.16 5.03
CA GLU A 220 -12.21 -21.67 4.68
C GLU A 220 -11.53 -21.01 5.89
N ILE A 221 -12.31 -20.28 6.71
CA ILE A 221 -11.83 -19.72 7.98
C ILE A 221 -11.49 -20.83 8.97
N VAL A 222 -12.35 -21.84 9.11
CA VAL A 222 -12.12 -22.98 10.00
C VAL A 222 -10.86 -23.76 9.58
N GLU A 223 -10.69 -24.01 8.28
CA GLU A 223 -9.49 -24.66 7.75
C GLU A 223 -8.23 -23.86 8.10
N PHE A 224 -8.26 -22.54 7.84
CA PHE A 224 -7.14 -21.67 8.15
C PHE A 224 -6.79 -21.68 9.64
N LEU A 225 -7.78 -21.50 10.52
CA LEU A 225 -7.55 -21.44 11.97
C LEU A 225 -7.01 -22.76 12.52
N ASN A 226 -7.51 -23.90 12.04
CA ASN A 226 -7.01 -25.22 12.42
C ASN A 226 -5.60 -25.48 11.88
N ALA A 227 -5.28 -25.01 10.66
CA ALA A 227 -3.94 -25.11 10.08
C ALA A 227 -2.93 -24.25 10.84
N TRP A 228 -3.32 -23.04 11.26
CA TRP A 228 -2.49 -22.19 12.13
C TRP A 228 -2.29 -22.84 13.51
N ASN A 229 -3.36 -23.40 14.10
CA ASN A 229 -3.29 -24.04 15.42
C ASN A 229 -2.38 -25.27 15.43
N SER A 230 -2.39 -26.08 14.37
CA SER A 230 -1.59 -27.30 14.22
C SER A 230 -0.19 -27.07 13.62
N ASP A 231 0.24 -25.81 13.49
CA ASP A 231 1.54 -25.42 12.91
C ASP A 231 1.77 -25.90 11.47
N GLN A 232 0.68 -26.16 10.73
CA GLN A 232 0.77 -26.58 9.34
C GLN A 232 0.93 -25.39 8.39
N ARG A 233 0.70 -24.16 8.86
CA ARG A 233 0.72 -22.95 8.04
C ARG A 233 1.03 -21.69 8.83
N SER A 234 1.63 -20.70 8.15
CA SER A 234 1.71 -19.32 8.61
C SER A 234 2.49 -19.15 9.91
N GLU A 235 3.63 -19.84 10.04
CA GLU A 235 4.47 -19.84 11.25
C GLU A 235 4.85 -18.42 11.73
N ASN A 236 5.14 -17.50 10.79
CA ASN A 236 5.55 -16.14 11.10
C ASN A 236 4.38 -15.18 11.39
N LEU A 237 3.14 -15.63 11.20
CA LEU A 237 1.96 -14.78 11.24
C LEU A 237 1.72 -14.28 12.65
N LYS A 238 1.77 -12.95 12.77
CA LYS A 238 1.50 -12.19 13.99
C LYS A 238 0.10 -11.60 13.98
N PHE A 239 -0.41 -11.27 12.79
CA PHE A 239 -1.70 -10.62 12.63
C PHE A 239 -2.41 -11.03 11.35
N LEU A 240 -3.70 -11.32 11.48
CA LEU A 240 -4.64 -11.54 10.40
C LEU A 240 -5.86 -10.64 10.58
N ALA A 241 -6.29 -10.01 9.49
CA ALA A 241 -7.60 -9.38 9.39
C ALA A 241 -8.27 -9.77 8.08
N ILE A 242 -9.45 -10.37 8.19
CA ILE A 242 -10.31 -10.72 7.07
C ILE A 242 -11.59 -9.91 7.21
N HIS A 243 -11.99 -9.23 6.14
CA HIS A 243 -13.27 -8.56 6.04
C HIS A 243 -14.04 -9.11 4.82
N SER A 244 -15.19 -9.72 5.10
CA SER A 244 -16.01 -10.42 4.11
C SER A 244 -17.28 -9.66 3.77
N HIS A 245 -17.78 -9.87 2.56
CA HIS A 245 -19.11 -9.44 2.14
C HIS A 245 -20.22 -10.37 2.66
N PHE A 246 -19.87 -11.57 3.10
CA PHE A 246 -20.81 -12.53 3.67
C PHE A 246 -20.70 -12.60 5.18
N ASP A 247 -21.81 -12.99 5.80
CA ASP A 247 -21.91 -13.13 7.23
C ASP A 247 -21.16 -14.38 7.72
N PHE A 248 -20.29 -14.19 8.70
CA PHE A 248 -19.67 -15.26 9.46
C PHE A 248 -20.57 -15.66 10.62
N ASP A 249 -20.71 -16.98 10.81
CA ASP A 249 -21.35 -17.53 12.00
C ASP A 249 -20.26 -17.88 13.02
N LYS A 250 -20.13 -17.02 14.03
CA LYS A 250 -19.14 -17.18 15.10
C LYS A 250 -19.24 -18.55 15.78
N ASP A 251 -20.45 -19.00 16.07
CA ASP A 251 -20.66 -20.24 16.84
C ASP A 251 -20.33 -21.46 15.99
N GLN A 252 -20.64 -21.43 14.69
CA GLN A 252 -20.22 -22.48 13.75
C GLN A 252 -18.70 -22.55 13.57
N ILE A 253 -18.03 -21.40 13.48
CA ILE A 253 -16.57 -21.36 13.32
C ILE A 253 -15.90 -21.87 14.60
N LEU A 254 -16.25 -21.28 15.75
CA LEU A 254 -15.65 -21.64 17.03
C LEU A 254 -16.01 -23.07 17.46
N GLY A 255 -17.19 -23.58 17.10
CA GLY A 255 -17.57 -24.97 17.35
C GLY A 255 -16.73 -26.02 16.60
N LYS A 256 -15.98 -25.61 15.56
CA LYS A 256 -15.11 -26.48 14.75
C LYS A 256 -13.62 -26.18 14.91
N VAL A 257 -13.27 -25.20 15.73
CA VAL A 257 -11.89 -24.78 15.99
C VAL A 257 -11.58 -25.03 17.46
N TYR A 258 -10.45 -25.69 17.73
CA TYR A 258 -10.00 -25.86 19.10
C TYR A 258 -9.57 -24.50 19.68
N HIS A 259 -10.39 -23.97 20.58
CA HIS A 259 -10.18 -22.67 21.21
C HIS A 259 -10.41 -22.76 22.72
N LYS A 260 -9.94 -21.75 23.44
CA LYS A 260 -10.16 -21.57 24.87
C LYS A 260 -10.81 -20.22 25.12
N SER A 261 -11.70 -20.19 26.10
CA SER A 261 -12.42 -18.99 26.51
C SER A 261 -11.88 -18.42 27.83
N LEU A 262 -11.87 -17.09 27.93
CA LEU A 262 -11.47 -16.31 29.10
C LEU A 262 -12.70 -15.67 29.71
N ASN A 263 -12.88 -15.89 31.02
CA ASN A 263 -13.89 -15.21 31.82
C ASN A 263 -13.21 -14.63 33.08
N PRO A 264 -13.02 -13.30 33.18
CA PRO A 264 -13.49 -12.26 32.25
C PRO A 264 -12.66 -12.19 30.95
N PRO A 265 -13.21 -11.63 29.87
CA PRO A 265 -12.48 -11.31 28.64
C PRO A 265 -11.29 -10.38 28.90
N GLU A 266 -10.22 -10.54 28.11
CA GLU A 266 -9.03 -9.69 28.20
C GLU A 266 -9.11 -8.51 27.24
N PHE A 267 -8.59 -7.35 27.67
CA PHE A 267 -8.33 -6.22 26.77
C PHE A 267 -7.10 -6.50 25.94
N ILE A 268 -7.26 -6.39 24.63
CA ILE A 268 -6.20 -6.62 23.67
C ILE A 268 -6.04 -5.36 22.85
N LYS A 269 -4.79 -4.95 22.74
CA LYS A 269 -4.37 -3.86 21.89
C LYS A 269 -3.43 -4.40 20.85
N TRP A 270 -3.70 -4.10 19.58
CA TRP A 270 -2.79 -4.41 18.48
C TRP A 270 -2.74 -3.27 17.48
N ASN A 271 -1.66 -3.24 16.71
CA ASN A 271 -1.43 -2.21 15.71
C ASN A 271 -1.83 -2.77 14.35
N ILE A 272 -2.80 -2.15 13.69
CA ILE A 272 -3.10 -2.39 12.29
C ILE A 272 -2.37 -1.35 11.46
N ARG A 273 -1.59 -1.81 10.49
CA ARG A 273 -1.03 -0.93 9.46
C ARG A 273 -2.05 -0.76 8.32
N HIS A 274 -2.51 0.47 8.12
CA HIS A 274 -3.21 0.90 6.92
C HIS A 274 -2.27 1.72 6.05
N GLY A 275 -1.63 1.07 5.07
CA GLY A 275 -0.67 1.71 4.18
C GLY A 275 0.58 2.22 4.92
N ASN A 276 0.61 3.51 5.25
CA ASN A 276 1.68 4.16 6.04
C ASN A 276 1.26 4.54 7.46
N ARG A 277 -0.01 4.32 7.83
CA ARG A 277 -0.54 4.68 9.15
C ARG A 277 -0.61 3.44 10.02
N GLU A 278 -0.02 3.50 11.19
CA GLU A 278 -0.29 2.53 12.25
C GLU A 278 -1.46 3.05 13.08
N ASN A 279 -2.55 2.28 13.08
CA ASN A 279 -3.70 2.52 13.92
C ASN A 279 -3.68 1.49 15.05
N ASN A 280 -3.84 1.95 16.29
CA ASN A 280 -3.99 1.05 17.42
C ASN A 280 -5.46 0.67 17.53
N ILE A 281 -5.78 -0.60 17.38
CA ILE A 281 -7.09 -1.14 17.74
C ILE A 281 -6.99 -1.64 19.16
N THR A 282 -7.94 -1.20 19.99
CA THR A 282 -8.15 -1.74 21.32
C THR A 282 -9.52 -2.39 21.34
N THR A 283 -9.59 -3.64 21.76
CA THR A 283 -10.81 -4.42 21.80
C THR A 283 -10.73 -5.43 22.93
N THR A 284 -11.82 -6.13 23.22
CA THR A 284 -11.83 -7.25 24.16
C THR A 284 -12.01 -8.55 23.39
N SER A 285 -11.23 -9.58 23.74
CA SER A 285 -11.56 -10.95 23.31
C SER A 285 -11.65 -11.87 24.51
N GLY A 286 -12.69 -12.69 24.51
CA GLY A 286 -12.80 -13.86 25.37
C GLY A 286 -12.12 -15.08 24.75
N GLU A 287 -11.92 -15.14 23.43
CA GLU A 287 -11.50 -16.36 22.76
C GLU A 287 -10.05 -16.30 22.30
N TYR A 288 -9.32 -17.39 22.50
CA TYR A 288 -7.94 -17.54 22.04
C TYR A 288 -7.62 -18.97 21.62
N LEU A 289 -6.63 -19.09 20.74
CA LEU A 289 -6.03 -20.33 20.27
C LEU A 289 -4.62 -20.44 20.83
N ILE A 290 -4.09 -21.66 20.90
CA ILE A 290 -2.70 -21.92 21.29
C ILE A 290 -2.10 -22.79 20.20
N ARG A 291 -1.09 -22.28 19.51
CA ARG A 291 -0.37 -23.06 18.51
C ARG A 291 0.37 -24.22 19.17
N GLU A 292 0.21 -25.41 18.59
CA GLU A 292 0.69 -26.66 19.20
C GLU A 292 2.21 -26.78 19.23
N SER A 293 2.91 -26.16 18.28
CA SER A 293 4.37 -26.29 18.12
C SER A 293 5.17 -25.48 19.15
N ASP A 294 4.78 -24.24 19.39
CA ASP A 294 5.54 -23.25 20.18
C ASP A 294 4.76 -22.69 21.37
N GLY A 295 3.48 -23.02 21.50
CA GLY A 295 2.61 -22.52 22.55
C GLY A 295 2.20 -21.06 22.36
N GLU A 296 2.40 -20.45 21.19
CA GLU A 296 1.99 -19.09 20.92
C GLU A 296 0.47 -18.94 21.09
N LYS A 297 0.08 -18.02 21.97
CA LYS A 297 -1.31 -17.64 22.21
C LYS A 297 -1.74 -16.61 21.16
N ALA A 298 -2.82 -16.86 20.43
CA ALA A 298 -3.43 -15.84 19.58
C ALA A 298 -4.89 -15.61 19.96
N TYR A 299 -5.26 -14.34 20.09
CA TYR A 299 -6.64 -13.98 20.31
C TYR A 299 -7.41 -13.96 19.02
N VAL A 300 -8.64 -14.46 19.06
CA VAL A 300 -9.53 -14.46 17.91
C VAL A 300 -10.78 -13.65 18.19
N ILE A 301 -11.14 -12.80 17.23
CA ILE A 301 -12.37 -12.02 17.25
C ILE A 301 -13.10 -12.26 15.96
N ILE A 302 -14.32 -12.76 16.08
CA ILE A 302 -15.21 -13.00 14.95
C ILE A 302 -16.43 -12.11 15.16
N THR A 303 -16.65 -11.21 14.20
CA THR A 303 -17.88 -10.44 14.07
C THR A 303 -18.67 -10.99 12.88
N GLN A 304 -19.86 -10.45 12.67
CA GLN A 304 -20.68 -10.81 11.51
C GLN A 304 -19.92 -10.66 10.18
N VAL A 305 -19.03 -9.66 10.04
CA VAL A 305 -18.38 -9.37 8.74
C VAL A 305 -16.86 -9.40 8.80
N SER A 306 -16.27 -9.81 9.92
CA SER A 306 -14.81 -9.84 10.05
C SER A 306 -14.29 -10.95 10.96
N VAL A 307 -13.09 -11.42 10.63
CA VAL A 307 -12.30 -12.33 11.45
C VAL A 307 -10.95 -11.67 11.70
N HIS A 308 -10.55 -11.60 12.97
CA HIS A 308 -9.25 -11.12 13.39
C HIS A 308 -8.55 -12.21 14.20
N LEU A 309 -7.27 -12.43 13.90
CA LEU A 309 -6.37 -13.24 14.71
C LEU A 309 -5.13 -12.40 15.05
N ALA A 310 -4.79 -12.30 16.33
CA ALA A 310 -3.65 -11.51 16.79
C ALA A 310 -2.83 -12.29 17.83
N VAL A 311 -1.55 -12.55 17.52
CA VAL A 311 -0.63 -13.27 18.41
C VAL A 311 -0.23 -12.40 19.61
N TYR A 312 -0.28 -12.96 20.80
CA TYR A 312 0.10 -12.30 22.05
C TYR A 312 1.55 -11.81 22.01
N GLY A 313 1.81 -10.57 22.45
CA GLY A 313 3.16 -10.00 22.50
C GLY A 313 3.74 -9.60 21.13
N SER A 314 3.11 -9.97 20.02
CA SER A 314 3.41 -9.42 18.69
C SER A 314 2.88 -7.99 18.51
N THR A 315 2.01 -7.58 19.43
CA THR A 315 1.52 -6.23 19.61
C THR A 315 2.57 -5.44 20.39
N GLY A 316 2.98 -4.27 19.90
CA GLY A 316 4.01 -3.46 20.55
C GLY A 316 3.74 -3.31 22.04
N GLY A 317 4.61 -3.90 22.86
CA GLY A 317 4.38 -4.06 24.28
C GLY A 317 4.19 -2.71 24.99
N HIS A 318 3.08 -2.56 25.68
CA HIS A 318 3.01 -1.75 26.89
C HIS A 318 1.96 -2.36 27.83
N ASN A 319 2.37 -2.48 29.09
CA ASN A 319 1.61 -3.00 30.21
C ASN A 319 0.20 -2.40 30.32
N CYS A 320 -0.71 -3.23 30.82
CA CYS A 320 -2.06 -2.93 31.27
C CYS A 320 -2.14 -1.63 32.10
N PHE A 321 -3.14 -0.77 31.84
CA PHE A 321 -4.04 -0.10 32.82
C PHE A 321 -4.98 0.91 32.11
N GLN A 322 -6.30 0.77 32.35
CA GLN A 322 -7.40 1.76 32.29
C GLN A 322 -7.45 2.85 31.19
N MET A 323 -8.47 2.82 30.31
CA MET A 323 -9.71 3.62 30.36
C MET A 323 -10.45 3.66 29.00
N PHE A 324 -11.78 3.67 29.12
CA PHE A 324 -12.86 3.80 28.12
C PHE A 324 -12.58 4.63 26.85
N PHE A 325 -13.09 4.18 25.68
CA PHE A 325 -14.08 4.92 24.86
C PHE A 325 -14.64 4.07 23.70
N PHE A 326 -15.88 4.38 23.32
CA PHE A 326 -16.80 3.70 22.41
C PHE A 326 -16.35 3.58 20.93
N PHE A 327 -16.90 2.57 20.26
CA PHE A 327 -16.90 2.39 18.80
C PHE A 327 -17.37 3.65 18.05
N VAL A 328 -16.68 4.00 16.96
CA VAL A 328 -17.26 4.79 15.86
C VAL A 328 -17.13 3.95 14.58
N TYR A 329 -18.26 3.37 14.15
CA TYR A 329 -18.45 2.90 12.79
C TYR A 329 -18.65 4.12 11.88
N ASN A 330 -17.81 4.30 10.86
CA ASN A 330 -18.12 5.22 9.77
C ASN A 330 -19.03 4.50 8.75
N LEU A 331 -20.32 4.77 8.87
CA LEU A 331 -21.29 4.73 7.79
C LEU A 331 -21.01 5.93 6.88
N ASP A 332 -20.23 5.75 5.81
CA ASP A 332 -19.95 6.85 4.85
C ASP A 332 -20.10 6.42 3.38
N SER A 333 -20.91 5.40 3.11
CA SER A 333 -21.22 4.97 1.74
C SER A 333 -22.70 4.73 1.46
N ALA A 334 -23.60 4.97 2.43
CA ALA A 334 -25.04 4.81 2.24
C ALA A 334 -25.84 6.13 2.11
N GLN A 335 -25.25 7.31 2.38
CA GLN A 335 -25.95 8.60 2.27
C GLN A 335 -25.80 9.32 0.92
N LEU A 336 -24.83 8.94 0.08
CA LEU A 336 -24.62 9.57 -1.24
C LEU A 336 -25.54 9.02 -2.36
N LEU A 337 -26.35 8.00 -2.08
CA LEU A 337 -27.30 7.42 -3.05
C LEU A 337 -28.77 7.80 -2.79
N SER A 338 -29.11 8.40 -1.64
CA SER A 338 -30.49 8.83 -1.35
C SER A 338 -30.76 10.31 -1.68
N GLU A 339 -29.71 11.14 -1.78
CA GLU A 339 -29.86 12.56 -2.15
C GLU A 339 -29.88 12.81 -3.67
N LYS A 340 -29.38 11.88 -4.50
CA LYS A 340 -29.45 12.00 -5.97
C LYS A 340 -30.79 11.64 -6.61
N ASN A 341 -31.72 11.06 -5.83
CA ASN A 341 -33.05 10.67 -6.32
C ASN A 341 -34.19 11.59 -5.85
N LYS A 342 -33.89 12.71 -5.17
CA LYS A 342 -34.89 13.72 -4.77
C LYS A 342 -34.94 14.97 -5.67
N ASP A 343 -33.93 15.19 -6.51
CA ASP A 343 -33.85 16.38 -7.38
C ASP A 343 -34.40 16.17 -8.81
N SER A 344 -35.00 15.00 -9.10
CA SER A 344 -35.58 14.67 -10.41
C SER A 344 -37.11 14.47 -10.40
N ALA A 345 -37.79 14.74 -9.29
CA ALA A 345 -39.26 14.69 -9.17
C ALA A 345 -39.83 16.08 -8.82
N GLY A 346 -39.61 17.06 -9.70
CA GLY A 346 -40.04 18.44 -9.46
C GLY A 346 -40.16 19.23 -10.75
N ASN A 347 -41.05 18.81 -11.66
CA ASN A 347 -41.74 19.67 -12.62
C ASN A 347 -42.56 18.81 -13.57
N LEU A 348 -43.88 18.74 -13.33
CA LEU A 348 -44.95 18.58 -14.32
C LEU A 348 -46.25 18.39 -13.54
N ASP A 349 -46.96 19.49 -13.28
CA ASP A 349 -48.37 19.59 -13.68
C ASP A 349 -48.98 20.95 -13.27
N LYS A 350 -49.23 21.77 -14.27
CA LYS A 350 -50.22 22.85 -14.26
C LYS A 350 -50.93 22.83 -15.61
N SER A 351 -52.11 22.20 -15.66
CA SER A 351 -53.30 22.83 -16.21
C SER A 351 -54.49 21.87 -16.08
N TYR A 352 -55.37 22.18 -15.13
CA TYR A 352 -56.78 21.81 -15.19
C TYR A 352 -57.42 22.50 -16.40
N ASP A 353 -58.15 21.75 -17.23
CA ASP A 353 -59.55 22.07 -17.54
C ASP A 353 -60.25 20.98 -18.36
N GLY A 354 -61.52 20.70 -17.99
CA GLY A 354 -62.54 20.42 -19.00
C GLY A 354 -63.03 18.99 -19.25
N LYS A 355 -63.99 18.56 -18.42
CA LYS A 355 -65.28 17.90 -18.78
C LYS A 355 -65.32 16.53 -19.49
N PHE A 356 -65.98 15.59 -18.80
CA PHE A 356 -67.04 14.65 -19.23
C PHE A 356 -67.02 14.10 -20.67
N ASN A 357 -66.92 12.76 -20.83
CA ASN A 357 -68.10 11.91 -21.00
C ASN A 357 -67.78 10.41 -21.08
N VAL A 358 -68.80 9.63 -20.72
CA VAL A 358 -68.94 8.18 -20.75
C VAL A 358 -69.03 7.65 -22.19
N GLY A 359 -68.49 6.46 -22.43
CA GLY A 359 -68.63 5.68 -23.67
C GLY A 359 -67.55 4.63 -23.82
#